data_AF-A0AA92QB15-F1
#
_entry.id   AF-A0AA92QB15-F1
#
_cell.length_a   1.000
_cell.length_b   1.000
_cell.length_c   1.000
_cell.angle_alpha   90.00
_cell.angle_beta   90.00
_cell.angle_gamma   90.00
#
_symmetry.space_group_name_H-M   'P 1'
#
loop_
_entity.id
_entity.type
_entity.pdbx_description
1 polymer ?
#
loop_
_entity_poly.entity_id
_entity_poly.type
_entity_poly.pdbx_seq_one_letter_code
_entity_poly.pdbx_strand_id
1 'polypeptide(L)' 'MLALVDLWMLLSAMVSVALMNYDQRTQRWGALVGLLGQPAWLYLTHVSGEGGMFTASVFFTLCYSHGVLTGFGSRRHG' A
#
# COMPACT_ATOMS: atom_id res chain seq x y z
N MET A 1 -21.30 5.28 -1.12
CA MET A 1 -20.51 4.20 -0.47
C MET A 1 -19.12 4.09 -1.08
N LEU A 2 -18.98 4.09 -2.41
CA LEU A 2 -17.67 4.06 -3.09
C LEU A 2 -16.78 5.28 -2.80
N ALA A 3 -17.36 6.49 -2.69
CA ALA A 3 -16.60 7.71 -2.42
C ALA A 3 -15.73 7.66 -1.14
N LEU A 4 -16.16 6.94 -0.10
CA LEU A 4 -15.34 6.76 1.11
C LEU A 4 -14.16 5.81 0.87
N VAL A 5 -14.36 4.80 0.03
CA VAL A 5 -13.31 3.84 -0.36
C VAL A 5 -12.32 4.50 -1.32
N ASP A 6 -12.78 5.34 -2.25
CA ASP A 6 -11.94 6.17 -3.11
C ASP A 6 -11.09 7.14 -2.29
N LEU A 7 -11.69 7.79 -1.30
CA LEU A 7 -10.97 8.72 -0.42
C LEU A 7 -9.94 7.98 0.44
N TRP A 8 -10.26 6.79 0.94
CA TRP A 8 -9.30 5.90 1.60
C TRP A 8 -8.14 5.51 0.67
N MET A 9 -8.47 5.10 -0.56
CA MET A 9 -7.51 4.72 -1.60
C MET A 9 -6.53 5.87 -1.88
N LEU A 10 -7.06 7.08 -2.07
CA LEU A 10 -6.29 8.26 -2.37
C LEU A 10 -5.39 8.69 -1.21
N LEU A 11 -5.95 8.79 0.01
CA LEU A 11 -5.19 9.20 1.18
C LEU A 11 -4.08 8.20 1.52
N SER A 12 -4.36 6.90 1.47
CA SER A 12 -3.36 5.86 1.73
C SER A 12 -2.23 5.90 0.70
N ALA A 13 -2.53 6.14 -0.59
CA ALA A 13 -1.52 6.32 -1.62
C ALA A 13 -0.64 7.56 -1.37
N MET A 14 -1.25 8.72 -1.11
CA MET A 14 -0.51 9.96 -0.85
C MET A 14 0.42 9.84 0.36
N VAL A 15 -0.10 9.31 1.47
CA VAL A 15 0.68 9.12 2.70
C VAL A 15 1.77 8.08 2.50
N SER A 16 1.49 6.97 1.80
CA SER A 16 2.48 5.93 1.51
C SER A 16 3.65 6.52 0.71
N VAL A 17 3.38 7.24 -0.37
CA VAL A 17 4.39 7.86 -1.24
C VAL A 17 5.18 8.92 -0.48
N ALA A 18 4.53 9.79 0.30
CA ALA A 18 5.22 10.81 1.09
C ALA A 18 6.20 10.18 2.10
N LEU A 19 5.72 9.19 2.86
CA LEU A 19 6.55 8.49 3.86
C LEU A 19 7.69 7.68 3.23
N MET A 20 7.48 7.14 2.03
CA MET A 20 8.53 6.42 1.29
C MET A 20 9.63 7.32 0.73
N ASN A 21 9.33 8.60 0.46
CA ASN A 21 10.26 9.54 -0.15
C ASN A 21 10.96 10.48 0.84
N TYR A 22 10.42 10.68 2.05
CA TYR A 22 10.99 11.65 3.00
C TYR A 22 12.20 11.14 3.80
N ASP A 23 12.12 9.95 4.38
CA ASP A 23 13.19 9.43 5.24
C ASP A 23 13.25 7.90 5.24
N GLN A 24 14.45 7.32 5.40
CA GLN A 24 14.62 5.85 5.50
C GLN A 24 13.90 5.27 6.71
N ARG A 25 13.76 6.02 7.81
CA ARG A 25 13.06 5.57 9.01
C ARG A 25 11.54 5.61 8.84
N THR A 26 11.05 6.47 7.93
CA THR A 26 9.63 6.55 7.57
C THR A 26 9.24 5.61 6.44
N GLN A 27 10.19 5.11 5.64
CA GLN A 27 9.92 4.15 4.56
C GLN A 27 9.13 2.91 5.00
N ARG A 28 9.45 2.34 6.17
CA ARG A 28 8.70 1.20 6.74
C ARG A 28 7.23 1.54 7.01
N TRP A 29 6.97 2.77 7.47
CA TRP A 29 5.61 3.25 7.71
C TRP A 29 4.88 3.53 6.40
N GLY A 30 5.60 4.04 5.40
CA GLY A 30 5.07 4.21 4.05
C GLY A 30 4.64 2.88 3.42
N ALA A 31 5.45 1.82 3.60
CA ALA A 31 5.09 0.47 3.15
C ALA A 31 3.84 -0.07 3.89
N LEU A 32 3.74 0.17 5.19
CA LEU A 32 2.59 -0.27 6.01
C LEU A 32 1.30 0.46 5.59
N VAL A 33 1.36 1.79 5.41
CA VAL A 33 0.20 2.57 4.97
C VAL A 33 -0.22 2.19 3.55
N GLY A 34 0.75 1.94 2.66
CA GLY A 34 0.49 1.44 1.31
C GLY A 34 -0.24 0.10 1.34
N LEU A 35 0.19 -0.83 2.20
CA LEU A 35 -0.44 -2.14 2.38
C LEU A 35 -1.88 -2.02 2.93
N LEU A 36 -2.13 -1.11 3.89
CA LEU A 36 -3.47 -0.83 4.40
C LEU A 36 -4.39 -0.17 3.38
N GLY A 37 -3.82 0.49 2.36
CA GLY A 37 -4.55 1.03 1.22
C GLY A 37 -5.00 -0.03 0.21
N GLN A 38 -4.25 -1.12 0.06
CA GLN A 38 -4.50 -2.14 -0.97
C GLN A 38 -5.89 -2.81 -0.93
N PRO A 39 -6.53 -3.07 0.23
CA PRO A 39 -7.90 -3.56 0.27
C PRO A 39 -8.89 -2.66 -0.46
N ALA A 40 -8.71 -1.33 -0.36
CA ALA A 40 -9.55 -0.37 -1.07
C ALA A 40 -9.29 -0.40 -2.59
N TRP A 41 -8.01 -0.48 -3.00
CA TRP A 41 -7.62 -0.65 -4.41
C TRP A 41 -8.20 -1.93 -5.02
N LEU A 42 -8.06 -3.08 -4.33
CA LEU A 42 -8.59 -4.37 -4.79
C LEU A 42 -10.12 -4.37 -4.87
N TYR A 43 -10.81 -3.80 -3.88
CA TYR A 43 -12.27 -3.72 -3.89
C TYR A 43 -12.79 -2.83 -5.02
N LEU A 44 -12.21 -1.63 -5.19
CA LEU A 44 -12.63 -0.70 -6.24
C LEU A 44 -12.35 -1.27 -7.62
N THR A 45 -11.15 -1.79 -7.86
CA THR A 45 -10.78 -2.34 -9.18
C THR A 45 -11.58 -3.59 -9.54
N HIS A 46 -11.96 -4.41 -8.55
CA HIS A 46 -12.86 -5.55 -8.75
C HIS A 46 -14.29 -5.10 -9.11
N VAL A 47 -14.83 -4.10 -8.42
CA VAL A 47 -16.19 -3.57 -8.66
C VAL A 47 -16.27 -2.78 -9.98
N SER A 48 -15.21 -2.05 -10.33
CA SER A 48 -15.12 -1.26 -11.57
C SER A 48 -14.84 -2.12 -12.82
N GLY A 49 -14.54 -3.41 -12.65
CA GLY A 49 -14.21 -4.30 -13.77
C GLY A 49 -12.84 -4.03 -14.41
N GLU A 50 -11.95 -3.33 -13.70
CA GLU A 50 -10.64 -2.91 -14.20
C GLU A 50 -9.58 -3.98 -13.93
N GLY A 51 -9.63 -5.08 -14.68
CA GLY A 51 -8.75 -6.24 -14.47
C GLY A 51 -7.24 -5.93 -14.50
N GLY A 52 -6.83 -4.95 -15.31
CA GLY A 52 -5.43 -4.47 -15.34
C GLY A 52 -5.01 -3.82 -14.03
N MET A 53 -5.84 -2.91 -13.50
CA MET A 53 -5.60 -2.23 -12.22
C MET A 53 -5.71 -3.19 -11.04
N PHE A 54 -6.61 -4.18 -11.11
CA PHE A 54 -6.73 -5.23 -10.11
C PHE A 54 -5.43 -6.05 -9.99
N THR A 55 -4.88 -6.48 -11.14
CA THR A 55 -3.61 -7.22 -11.17
C THR A 55 -2.45 -6.37 -10.64
N ALA A 56 -2.40 -5.09 -11.01
CA ALA A 56 -1.41 -4.16 -10.46
C ALA A 56 -1.54 -3.99 -8.94
N SER A 57 -2.77 -3.92 -8.41
CA SER A 57 -3.04 -3.83 -6.97
C SER A 57 -2.58 -5.10 -6.24
N VAL A 58 -2.79 -6.29 -6.81
CA VAL A 58 -2.23 -7.54 -6.26
C VAL A 58 -0.71 -7.48 -6.22
N PHE A 59 -0.06 -7.02 -7.30
CA PHE A 59 1.38 -6.87 -7.35
C PHE A 59 1.91 -5.87 -6.30
N PHE A 60 1.29 -4.70 -6.20
CA PHE A 60 1.65 -3.71 -5.17
C PHE A 60 1.43 -4.24 -3.76
N THR A 61 0.41 -5.05 -3.53
CA THR A 61 0.19 -5.73 -2.25
C THR A 61 1.39 -6.60 -1.87
N LEU A 62 1.95 -7.35 -2.82
CA LEU A 62 3.15 -8.16 -2.59
C LEU A 62 4.38 -7.29 -2.30
N CYS A 63 4.59 -6.22 -3.07
CA CYS A 63 5.71 -5.29 -2.88
C CYS A 63 5.64 -4.59 -1.52
N TYR A 64 4.47 -4.08 -1.12
CA TYR A 64 4.27 -3.45 0.18
C TYR A 64 4.43 -4.45 1.33
N SER A 65 3.92 -5.68 1.18
CA SER A 65 4.13 -6.75 2.15
C SER A 65 5.62 -7.05 2.35
N HIS A 66 6.39 -7.15 1.25
CA HIS A 66 7.83 -7.32 1.32
C HIS A 66 8.54 -6.12 1.99
N GLY A 67 8.14 -4.89 1.68
CA GLY A 67 8.66 -3.68 2.33
C GLY A 67 8.38 -3.62 3.84
N VAL A 68 7.20 -4.08 4.27
CA VAL A 68 6.86 -4.20 5.70
C VAL A 68 7.69 -5.30 6.36
N LEU A 69 7.81 -6.48 5.74
CA LEU A 69 8.60 -7.59 6.27
C LEU A 69 10.08 -7.26 6.38
N THR A 70 10.66 -6.54 5.42
CA THR A 70 12.06 -6.10 5.50
C THR A 70 12.24 -4.95 6.50
N GLY A 71 11.35 -3.95 6.50
CA GLY A 71 11.41 -2.80 7.39
C GLY A 71 11.11 -3.08 8.88
N PHE A 72 10.31 -4.10 9.18
CA PHE A 72 9.97 -4.51 10.55
C PHE A 72 10.55 -5.87 10.96
N GLY A 73 10.83 -6.75 10.01
CA GLY A 73 11.38 -8.09 10.25
C GLY A 73 12.91 -8.15 10.42
N SER A 74 13.66 -7.11 10.03
CA SER A 74 15.10 -7.01 10.32
C SER A 74 15.41 -6.62 11.78
N ARG A 75 14.92 -7.43 12.71
CA ARG A 75 15.45 -7.58 14.08
C ARG A 75 16.25 -8.88 14.22
N ARG A 76 17.10 -9.23 13.24
CA ARG A 76 18.03 -10.35 13.41
C ARG A 76 19.41 -10.03 12.85
N HIS A 77 20.39 -10.17 13.75
CA HIS A 77 21.82 -9.88 13.69
C HIS A 77 22.14 -8.38 13.88
N GLY A 78 22.50 -7.89 15.08
CA GLY A 78 23.25 -8.57 16.15
C GLY A 78 24.70 -8.66 15.73
#